data_AF-A0A0M0FCG5-F1
#
_entry.id   AF-A0A0M0FCG5-F1
#
_cell.length_a   1.000
_cell.length_b   1.000
_cell.length_c   1.000
_cell.angle_alpha   90.00
_cell.angle_beta   90.00
_cell.angle_gamma   90.00
#
_symmetry.space_group_name_H-M   'P 1'
#
loop_
_entity.id
_entity.type
_entity.pdbx_description
1 polymer ?
#
loop_
_entity_poly.entity_id
_entity_poly.type
_entity_poly.pdbx_seq_one_letter_code
_entity_poly.pdbx_strand_id
1 'polypeptide(L)'
;MSELAVEFCGEWFRPSVDGDPFDIGRDGDLAIEDNPYLHRRFLRISHEGGIWWLANVGTLISATVCDSGGGVQSWLSPGNRLPIVFPTTSIVFTAGPTTYELTAQLRGAPYQEIRSEDTESGGATTIGMITFTTSQKQLIVALAEPMLRRDGTGLSEIPSSAAAAARLGWATTRFNRKLDNVCDKLDRIGVKGLRGGPGALATNRRARLVEYAVASRLVTSADLPLLDLADDG
;
A
#
# COMPACT_ATOMS: atom_id res chain seq x y z
N MET A 1 -0.57 14.88 -24.66
CA MET A 1 -0.06 13.50 -24.56
C MET A 1 0.19 13.24 -23.07
N SER A 2 -0.16 12.07 -22.56
CA SER A 2 0.00 11.77 -21.14
C SER A 2 1.43 11.33 -20.84
N GLU A 3 2.06 11.94 -19.84
CA GLU A 3 3.45 11.65 -19.46
C GLU A 3 3.46 10.95 -18.11
N LEU A 4 4.09 9.78 -18.06
CA LEU A 4 4.22 8.99 -16.84
C LEU A 4 5.62 9.14 -16.27
N ALA A 5 5.71 9.40 -14.97
CA ALA A 5 6.94 9.35 -14.20
C ALA A 5 6.74 8.42 -13.00
N VAL A 6 7.69 7.53 -12.75
CA VAL A 6 7.67 6.58 -11.62
C VAL A 6 8.78 6.97 -10.66
N GLU A 7 8.45 7.13 -9.39
CA GLU A 7 9.40 7.41 -8.32
C GLU A 7 9.59 6.19 -7.43
N PHE A 8 10.85 5.89 -7.15
CA PHE A 8 11.28 4.85 -6.22
C PHE A 8 12.55 5.30 -5.48
N CYS A 9 12.52 5.33 -4.14
CA CYS A 9 13.68 5.67 -3.31
C CYS A 9 14.34 7.03 -3.65
N GLY A 10 13.56 8.02 -4.06
CA GLY A 10 14.02 9.35 -4.48
C GLY A 10 14.45 9.45 -5.95
N GLU A 11 14.55 8.33 -6.66
CA GLU A 11 14.90 8.29 -8.08
C GLU A 11 13.65 8.32 -8.98
N TRP A 12 13.75 9.05 -10.10
CA TRP A 12 12.65 9.27 -11.05
C TRP A 12 12.92 8.63 -12.41
N PHE A 13 12.08 7.66 -12.76
CA PHE A 13 12.10 6.95 -14.03
C PHE A 13 10.97 7.46 -14.94
N ARG A 14 11.22 7.49 -16.25
CA ARG A 14 10.25 8.00 -17.24
C ARG A 14 10.04 6.96 -18.35
N PRO A 15 9.05 6.07 -18.20
CA PRO A 15 8.65 5.15 -19.27
C PRO A 15 8.33 5.90 -20.56
N SER A 16 8.73 5.34 -21.71
CA SER A 16 8.49 5.95 -23.02
C SER A 16 7.13 5.54 -23.59
N VAL A 17 6.44 6.49 -24.22
CA VAL A 17 5.15 6.28 -24.90
C VAL A 17 5.30 5.37 -26.13
N ASP A 18 6.41 5.50 -26.84
CA ASP A 18 6.71 4.80 -28.11
C ASP A 18 7.85 3.78 -27.97
N GLY A 19 8.30 3.52 -26.74
CA GLY A 19 9.41 2.61 -26.45
C GLY A 19 8.96 1.21 -26.06
N ASP A 20 9.95 0.38 -25.72
CA ASP A 20 9.70 -0.93 -25.13
C ASP A 20 8.97 -0.79 -23.77
N PRO A 21 8.21 -1.81 -23.35
CA PRO A 21 7.59 -1.81 -22.03
C PRO A 21 8.63 -1.66 -20.92
N PHE A 22 8.33 -0.80 -19.95
CA PHE A 22 9.19 -0.52 -18.81
C PHE A 22 8.96 -1.57 -17.72
N ASP A 23 9.97 -2.39 -17.45
CA ASP A 23 9.89 -3.49 -16.49
C ASP A 23 10.46 -3.11 -15.12
N ILE A 24 9.74 -3.53 -14.08
CA ILE A 24 10.08 -3.35 -12.68
C ILE A 24 10.20 -4.74 -12.05
N GLY A 25 11.30 -4.99 -11.36
CA GLY A 25 11.54 -6.26 -10.68
C GLY A 25 12.97 -6.36 -10.19
N ARG A 26 13.47 -7.57 -9.97
CA ARG A 26 14.87 -7.80 -9.61
C ARG A 26 15.84 -7.50 -10.76
N ASP A 27 15.31 -7.37 -11.98
CA ASP A 27 16.00 -7.06 -13.22
C ASP A 27 15.06 -6.19 -14.08
N GLY A 28 15.58 -5.49 -15.08
CA GLY A 28 14.80 -4.58 -15.94
C GLY A 28 15.15 -3.10 -15.76
N ASP A 29 14.25 -2.24 -16.21
CA ASP A 29 14.48 -0.79 -16.28
C ASP A 29 14.50 -0.13 -14.89
N LEU A 30 13.62 -0.60 -13.98
CA LEU A 30 13.71 -0.30 -12.55
C LEU A 30 14.10 -1.59 -11.81
N ALA A 31 15.40 -1.74 -11.59
CA ALA A 31 15.97 -2.87 -10.87
C ALA A 31 15.91 -2.63 -9.35
N ILE A 32 15.17 -3.50 -8.67
CA ILE A 32 15.16 -3.64 -7.21
C ILE A 32 16.09 -4.81 -6.87
N GLU A 33 17.37 -4.49 -6.75
CA GLU A 33 18.43 -5.48 -6.54
C GLU A 33 18.29 -6.20 -5.18
N ASP A 34 18.94 -7.36 -5.06
CA ASP A 34 19.13 -8.11 -3.80
C ASP A 34 17.90 -8.68 -3.06
N ASN A 35 16.71 -8.73 -3.67
CA ASN A 35 15.58 -9.46 -3.08
C ASN A 35 15.31 -10.81 -3.79
N PRO A 36 15.68 -11.97 -3.21
CA PRO A 36 15.45 -13.28 -3.83
C PRO A 36 13.97 -13.68 -3.91
N TYR A 37 13.09 -13.02 -3.17
CA TYR A 37 11.64 -13.23 -3.21
C TYR A 37 10.97 -12.47 -4.36
N LEU A 38 11.67 -11.53 -4.99
CA LEU A 38 11.17 -10.73 -6.10
C LEU A 38 11.54 -11.38 -7.44
N HIS A 39 10.54 -11.51 -8.33
CA HIS A 39 10.79 -11.98 -9.69
C HIS A 39 11.67 -10.98 -10.45
N ARG A 40 12.48 -11.51 -11.39
CA ARG A 40 13.26 -10.67 -12.31
C ARG A 40 12.39 -9.65 -13.01
N ARG A 41 11.25 -10.08 -13.56
CA ARG A 41 10.19 -9.20 -14.05
C ARG A 41 8.96 -9.41 -13.19
N PHE A 42 8.52 -8.37 -12.49
CA PHE A 42 7.37 -8.44 -11.59
C PHE A 42 6.24 -7.56 -12.10
N LEU A 43 6.47 -6.26 -12.24
CA LEU A 43 5.52 -5.33 -12.85
C LEU A 43 6.04 -4.87 -14.20
N ARG A 44 5.11 -4.56 -15.09
CA ARG A 44 5.38 -4.02 -16.42
C ARG A 44 4.49 -2.83 -16.66
N ILE A 45 5.07 -1.74 -17.13
CA ILE A 45 4.38 -0.54 -17.55
C ILE A 45 4.46 -0.45 -19.08
N SER A 46 3.32 -0.37 -19.75
CA SER A 46 3.25 -0.15 -21.19
C SER A 46 2.26 0.96 -21.54
N HIS A 47 2.45 1.60 -22.69
CA HIS A 47 1.49 2.54 -23.25
C HIS A 47 0.83 1.92 -24.48
N GLU A 48 -0.47 1.60 -24.37
CA GLU A 48 -1.23 0.91 -25.41
C GLU A 48 -2.61 1.54 -25.54
N GLY A 49 -3.00 1.93 -26.77
CA GLY A 49 -4.32 2.51 -27.02
C GLY A 49 -4.55 3.86 -26.35
N GLY A 50 -3.50 4.66 -26.14
CA GLY A 50 -3.58 6.00 -25.52
C GLY A 50 -3.69 5.99 -23.99
N ILE A 51 -3.49 4.82 -23.36
CA ILE A 51 -3.58 4.63 -21.91
C ILE A 51 -2.31 3.91 -21.43
N TRP A 52 -1.86 4.31 -20.24
CA TRP A 52 -0.80 3.62 -19.52
C TRP A 52 -1.36 2.40 -18.77
N TRP A 53 -0.72 1.26 -18.91
CA TRP A 53 -1.11 0.00 -18.27
C TRP A 53 -0.04 -0.43 -17.28
N LEU A 54 -0.48 -0.83 -16.08
CA LEU A 54 0.34 -1.55 -15.11
C LEU A 54 -0.08 -3.02 -15.12
N ALA A 55 0.81 -3.91 -15.55
CA ALA A 55 0.60 -5.35 -15.57
C ALA A 55 1.48 -6.03 -14.52
N ASN A 56 0.95 -7.07 -13.87
CA ASN A 56 1.74 -7.99 -13.07
C ASN A 56 2.11 -9.20 -13.92
N VAL A 57 3.37 -9.25 -14.33
CA VAL A 57 3.96 -10.30 -15.18
C VAL A 57 4.71 -11.36 -14.37
N GLY A 58 4.77 -11.20 -13.04
CA GLY A 58 5.26 -12.21 -12.12
C GLY A 58 4.25 -13.35 -11.90
N THR A 59 4.59 -14.29 -11.01
CA THR A 59 3.73 -15.46 -10.73
C THR A 59 3.32 -15.62 -9.26
N LEU A 60 3.96 -14.91 -8.33
CA LEU A 60 3.78 -15.14 -6.89
C LEU A 60 3.18 -13.94 -6.14
N ILE A 61 3.75 -12.75 -6.35
CA ILE A 61 3.41 -11.56 -5.56
C ILE A 61 2.26 -10.82 -6.24
N SER A 62 1.40 -10.20 -5.45
CA SER A 62 0.39 -9.24 -5.93
C SER A 62 0.79 -7.83 -5.50
N ALA A 63 0.36 -6.82 -6.25
CA ALA A 63 0.55 -5.42 -5.87
C ALA A 63 -0.79 -4.79 -5.45
N THR A 64 -0.74 -3.88 -4.49
CA THR A 64 -1.85 -2.99 -4.14
C THR A 64 -1.66 -1.69 -4.87
N VAL A 65 -2.69 -1.28 -5.60
CA VAL A 65 -2.67 -0.06 -6.42
C VAL A 65 -3.76 0.85 -5.90
N CYS A 66 -3.39 2.06 -5.47
CA CYS A 66 -4.30 3.04 -4.90
C CYS A 66 -4.14 4.40 -5.57
N ASP A 67 -5.21 5.18 -5.63
CA ASP A 67 -5.11 6.60 -5.92
C ASP A 67 -4.61 7.39 -4.70
N SER A 68 -4.20 8.65 -4.91
CA SER A 68 -3.73 9.51 -3.80
C SER A 68 -4.81 9.91 -2.79
N GLY A 69 -6.10 9.84 -3.16
CA GLY A 69 -7.22 10.15 -2.29
C GLY A 69 -7.67 8.97 -1.43
N GLY A 70 -7.20 7.75 -1.71
CA GLY A 70 -7.61 6.52 -1.02
C GLY A 70 -9.05 6.08 -1.36
N GLY A 71 -9.72 6.76 -2.29
CA GLY A 71 -11.08 6.45 -2.73
C GLY A 71 -11.14 5.26 -3.68
N VAL A 72 -10.05 4.97 -4.38
CA VAL A 72 -9.92 3.80 -5.25
C VAL A 72 -8.73 2.95 -4.83
N GLN A 73 -9.01 1.67 -4.62
CA GLN A 73 -8.00 0.66 -4.34
C GLN A 73 -8.27 -0.60 -5.16
N SER A 74 -7.22 -1.16 -5.72
CA SER A 74 -7.26 -2.38 -6.50
C SER A 74 -6.12 -3.32 -6.15
N TRP A 75 -6.38 -4.60 -6.36
CA TRP A 75 -5.39 -5.67 -6.23
C TRP A 75 -4.97 -6.15 -7.61
N LEU A 76 -3.68 -6.07 -7.88
CA LEU A 76 -3.08 -6.51 -9.12
C LEU A 76 -2.43 -7.89 -8.93
N SER A 77 -3.23 -8.93 -9.10
CA SER A 77 -2.79 -10.32 -9.06
C SER A 77 -1.93 -10.69 -10.29
N PRO A 78 -1.08 -11.73 -10.20
CA PRO A 78 -0.34 -12.27 -11.34
C PRO A 78 -1.21 -12.46 -12.60
N GLY A 79 -0.66 -12.10 -13.76
CA GLY A 79 -1.31 -12.25 -15.07
C GLY A 79 -2.42 -11.23 -15.37
N ASN A 80 -2.65 -10.26 -14.49
CA ASN A 80 -3.66 -9.21 -14.68
C ASN A 80 -3.00 -7.86 -14.99
N ARG A 81 -3.79 -6.92 -15.50
CA ARG A 81 -3.38 -5.52 -15.72
C ARG A 81 -4.45 -4.53 -15.30
N LEU A 82 -4.02 -3.34 -14.88
CA LEU A 82 -4.87 -2.21 -14.53
C LEU A 82 -4.43 -0.97 -15.32
N PRO A 83 -5.36 -0.09 -15.70
CA PRO A 83 -5.00 1.18 -16.32
C PRO A 83 -4.49 2.16 -15.23
N ILE A 84 -3.38 2.84 -15.50
CA ILE A 84 -2.89 3.96 -14.68
C ILE A 84 -3.59 5.22 -15.22
N VAL A 85 -4.58 5.70 -14.47
CA VAL A 85 -5.44 6.81 -14.89
C VAL A 85 -5.48 7.97 -13.91
N PHE A 86 -4.98 7.78 -12.68
CA PHE A 86 -4.96 8.78 -11.64
C PHE A 86 -3.74 9.70 -11.78
N PRO A 87 -3.84 10.99 -11.39
CA PRO A 87 -2.69 11.90 -11.37
C PRO A 87 -1.53 11.39 -10.51
N THR A 88 -1.86 10.66 -9.44
CA THR A 88 -0.89 10.01 -8.56
C THR A 88 -1.44 8.66 -8.15
N THR A 89 -0.64 7.61 -8.37
CA THR A 89 -0.95 6.22 -8.05
C THR A 89 0.13 5.67 -7.14
N SER A 90 -0.24 5.20 -5.94
CA SER A 90 0.66 4.45 -5.05
C SER A 90 0.57 2.96 -5.39
N ILE A 91 1.73 2.32 -5.52
CA ILE A 91 1.87 0.90 -5.84
C ILE A 91 2.69 0.28 -4.71
N VAL A 92 2.06 -0.58 -3.90
CA VAL A 92 2.69 -1.18 -2.72
C VAL A 92 2.63 -2.70 -2.80
N PHE A 93 3.76 -3.36 -2.55
CA PHE A 93 3.85 -4.82 -2.53
C PHE A 93 4.92 -5.30 -1.55
N THR A 94 4.79 -6.53 -1.06
CA THR A 94 5.78 -7.18 -0.19
C THR A 94 6.43 -8.36 -0.90
N ALA A 95 7.76 -8.37 -0.89
CA ALA A 95 8.58 -9.49 -1.34
C ALA A 95 9.43 -9.99 -0.15
N GLY A 96 9.07 -11.15 0.39
CA GLY A 96 9.73 -11.71 1.57
C GLY A 96 9.49 -10.86 2.82
N PRO A 97 10.55 -10.40 3.52
CA PRO A 97 10.40 -9.55 4.71
C PRO A 97 10.20 -8.06 4.38
N THR A 98 10.36 -7.67 3.11
CA THR A 98 10.47 -6.27 2.70
C THR A 98 9.24 -5.81 1.92
N THR A 99 8.66 -4.70 2.34
CA THR A 99 7.58 -4.00 1.65
C THR A 99 8.14 -2.82 0.88
N TYR A 100 7.75 -2.72 -0.40
CA TYR A 100 8.16 -1.72 -1.35
C TYR A 100 6.96 -0.84 -1.67
N GLU A 101 7.21 0.47 -1.75
CA GLU A 101 6.28 1.45 -2.28
C GLU A 101 6.92 2.11 -3.50
N LEU A 102 6.11 2.33 -4.55
CA LEU A 102 6.42 3.17 -5.70
C LEU A 102 5.29 4.16 -5.90
N THR A 103 5.61 5.32 -6.47
CA THR A 103 4.62 6.33 -6.84
C THR A 103 4.69 6.59 -8.32
N ALA A 104 3.58 6.39 -9.03
CA ALA A 104 3.44 6.78 -10.42
C ALA A 104 2.69 8.11 -10.51
N GLN A 105 3.31 9.12 -11.13
CA GLN A 105 2.71 10.40 -11.45
C GLN A 105 2.35 10.46 -12.93
N LEU A 106 1.08 10.72 -13.22
CA LEU A 106 0.56 10.81 -14.58
C LEU A 106 0.11 12.24 -14.89
N ARG A 107 0.88 12.94 -15.73
CA ARG A 107 0.47 14.24 -16.25
C ARG A 107 -0.55 14.06 -17.37
N GLY A 108 -1.61 14.86 -17.33
CA GLY A 108 -2.74 14.70 -18.25
C GLY A 108 -3.57 13.45 -17.95
N ALA A 109 -3.59 13.00 -16.69
CA ALA A 109 -4.43 11.92 -16.22
C ALA A 109 -5.91 12.11 -16.62
N PRO A 110 -6.57 11.11 -17.22
CA PRO A 110 -7.96 11.23 -17.66
C PRO A 110 -8.96 11.11 -16.50
N TYR A 111 -8.53 10.68 -15.31
CA TYR A 111 -9.41 10.51 -14.16
C TYR A 111 -9.97 11.85 -13.67
N GLN A 112 -11.28 11.88 -13.43
CA GLN A 112 -12.00 13.00 -12.85
C GLN A 112 -12.72 12.52 -11.60
N GLU A 113 -12.42 13.15 -10.47
CA GLU A 113 -13.13 12.90 -9.22
C GLU A 113 -14.53 13.51 -9.31
N ILE A 114 -15.57 12.68 -9.15
CA ILE A 114 -16.94 13.16 -9.05
C ILE A 114 -17.16 13.61 -7.60
N ARG A 115 -17.01 14.91 -7.35
CA ARG A 115 -17.39 15.50 -6.05
C ARG A 115 -18.90 15.53 -5.96
N SER A 116 -19.46 14.87 -4.95
CA SER A 116 -20.86 15.08 -4.58
C SER A 116 -20.98 16.48 -3.98
N GLU A 117 -21.80 17.34 -4.58
CA GLU A 117 -22.22 18.58 -3.93
C GLU A 117 -23.01 18.21 -2.65
N ASP A 118 -22.71 18.91 -1.55
CA ASP A 118 -23.08 18.56 -0.18
C ASP A 118 -24.53 18.07 0.02
N THR A 119 -24.69 17.02 0.83
CA THR A 119 -25.91 16.89 1.64
C THR A 119 -25.64 17.51 3.01
N GLU A 120 -25.87 18.82 3.11
CA GLU A 120 -26.36 19.41 4.36
C GLU A 120 -27.73 18.80 4.67
N SER A 121 -27.75 17.72 5.45
CA SER A 121 -28.93 17.32 6.22
C SER A 121 -28.49 16.42 7.37
N GLY A 122 -28.80 16.86 8.60
CA GLY A 122 -28.57 16.15 9.85
C GLY A 122 -29.32 14.82 9.94
N GLY A 123 -28.84 13.82 9.23
CA GLY A 123 -29.18 12.42 9.40
C GLY A 123 -27.88 11.65 9.60
N ALA A 124 -27.80 10.86 10.68
CA ALA A 124 -26.65 10.05 11.05
C ALA A 124 -26.13 9.22 9.85
N THR A 125 -25.17 9.76 9.11
CA THR A 125 -24.58 9.14 7.93
C THR A 125 -23.35 8.39 8.38
N THR A 126 -23.55 7.19 8.92
CA THR A 126 -22.47 6.25 9.23
C THR A 126 -22.58 5.05 8.31
N ILE A 127 -22.27 5.25 7.04
CA ILE A 127 -21.87 4.18 6.14
C ILE A 127 -20.50 4.59 5.57
N GLY A 128 -19.45 3.88 5.95
CA GLY A 128 -18.20 3.86 5.18
C GLY A 128 -16.92 4.30 5.87
N MET A 129 -16.94 5.17 6.88
CA MET A 129 -15.71 5.51 7.61
C MET A 129 -15.46 4.50 8.74
N ILE A 130 -14.51 3.59 8.55
CA ILE A 130 -13.99 2.79 9.66
C ILE A 130 -13.29 3.73 10.63
N THR A 131 -13.88 3.93 11.80
CA THR A 131 -13.24 4.65 12.89
C THR A 131 -12.34 3.70 13.67
N PHE A 132 -11.04 3.92 13.70
CA PHE A 132 -10.14 3.16 14.57
C PHE A 132 -10.02 3.82 15.93
N THR A 133 -9.92 3.03 17.00
CA THR A 133 -9.53 3.58 18.31
C THR A 133 -8.09 4.06 18.24
N THR A 134 -7.68 4.97 19.13
CA THR A 134 -6.28 5.43 19.23
C THR A 134 -5.31 4.26 19.31
N SER A 135 -5.57 3.28 20.18
CA SER A 135 -4.75 2.06 20.29
C SER A 135 -4.72 1.23 19.00
N GLN A 136 -5.83 1.11 18.27
CA GLN A 136 -5.80 0.41 16.97
C GLN A 136 -4.92 1.17 15.96
N LYS A 137 -5.02 2.50 15.93
CA LYS A 137 -4.20 3.33 15.03
C LYS A 137 -2.72 3.28 15.42
N GLN A 138 -2.39 3.36 16.70
CA GLN A 138 -1.03 3.18 17.25
C GLN A 138 -0.41 1.86 16.81
N LEU A 139 -1.17 0.76 16.85
CA LEU A 139 -0.70 -0.54 16.37
C LEU A 139 -0.34 -0.53 14.89
N ILE A 140 -1.18 0.07 14.05
CA ILE A 140 -0.94 0.16 12.60
C ILE A 140 0.28 1.04 12.34
N VAL A 141 0.37 2.20 13.00
CA VAL A 141 1.51 3.11 12.89
C VAL A 141 2.80 2.42 13.37
N ALA A 142 2.78 1.63 14.44
CA ALA A 142 3.98 0.94 14.94
C ALA A 142 4.51 -0.11 13.95
N LEU A 143 3.62 -0.75 13.17
CA LEU A 143 4.03 -1.66 12.10
C LEU A 143 4.51 -0.91 10.85
N ALA A 144 3.90 0.24 10.54
CA ALA A 144 4.23 1.05 9.37
C ALA A 144 5.36 2.07 9.62
N GLU A 145 5.79 2.27 10.88
CA GLU A 145 6.74 3.31 11.29
C GLU A 145 7.99 3.38 10.40
N PRO A 146 8.65 2.26 10.02
CA PRO A 146 9.82 2.33 9.15
C PRO A 146 9.53 2.90 7.76
N MET A 147 8.33 2.67 7.21
CA MET A 147 7.91 3.28 5.94
C MET A 147 7.55 4.75 6.13
N LEU A 148 6.77 5.06 7.17
CA LEU A 148 6.24 6.40 7.42
C LEU A 148 7.32 7.45 7.79
N ARG A 149 8.46 7.01 8.33
CA ARG A 149 9.58 7.91 8.67
C ARG A 149 10.40 8.36 7.47
N ARG A 150 10.17 7.80 6.28
CA ARG A 150 10.91 8.20 5.08
C ARG A 150 10.17 9.29 4.34
N ASP A 151 10.96 10.20 3.78
CA ASP A 151 10.45 11.19 2.83
C ASP A 151 10.37 10.54 1.45
N GLY A 152 9.16 10.21 1.00
CA GLY A 152 8.91 9.63 -0.32
C GLY A 152 8.74 8.10 -0.31
N THR A 153 8.92 7.48 -1.47
CA THR A 153 8.73 6.04 -1.64
C THR A 153 9.99 5.25 -1.25
N GLY A 154 9.86 3.95 -0.99
CA GLY A 154 11.01 3.09 -0.72
C GLY A 154 10.68 1.73 -0.12
N LEU A 155 11.70 1.08 0.47
CA LEU A 155 11.61 -0.32 0.91
C LEU A 155 11.88 -0.52 2.41
N SER A 156 10.94 -1.08 3.16
CA SER A 156 11.09 -1.31 4.61
C SER A 156 10.88 -2.76 5.00
N GLU A 157 11.69 -3.23 5.95
CA GLU A 157 11.35 -4.43 6.68
C GLU A 157 10.26 -4.16 7.70
N ILE A 158 9.25 -5.03 7.73
CA ILE A 158 8.16 -4.91 8.68
C ILE A 158 8.63 -5.42 10.04
N PRO A 159 8.50 -4.63 11.12
CA PRO A 159 8.95 -5.03 12.45
C PRO A 159 8.18 -6.26 12.93
N SER A 160 8.82 -7.10 13.75
CA SER A 160 8.17 -8.23 14.41
C SER A 160 7.03 -7.75 15.34
N SER A 161 6.04 -8.60 15.64
CA SER A 161 5.01 -8.25 16.64
C SER A 161 5.63 -7.90 18.01
N ALA A 162 6.73 -8.54 18.37
CA ALA A 162 7.43 -8.25 19.63
C ALA A 162 8.11 -6.87 19.59
N ALA A 163 8.76 -6.52 18.47
CA ALA A 163 9.38 -5.21 18.30
C ALA A 163 8.34 -4.08 18.28
N ALA A 164 7.24 -4.26 17.55
CA ALA A 164 6.14 -3.30 17.50
C ALA A 164 5.43 -3.16 18.86
N ALA A 165 5.25 -4.26 19.60
CA ALA A 165 4.71 -4.20 20.97
C ALA A 165 5.66 -3.44 21.91
N ALA A 166 6.97 -3.71 21.84
CA ALA A 166 7.97 -2.99 22.63
C ALA A 166 7.98 -1.49 22.29
N ARG A 167 7.83 -1.12 21.02
CA ARG A 167 7.73 0.28 20.57
C ARG A 167 6.57 1.04 21.22
N LEU A 168 5.48 0.34 21.52
CA LEU A 168 4.28 0.88 22.16
C LEU A 168 4.25 0.69 23.69
N GLY A 169 5.25 0.03 24.27
CA GLY A 169 5.24 -0.33 25.69
C GLY A 169 4.17 -1.38 26.05
N TRP A 170 3.73 -2.19 25.09
CA TRP A 170 2.67 -3.19 25.28
C TRP A 170 3.22 -4.61 25.48
N ALA A 171 2.46 -5.43 26.19
CA ALA A 171 2.69 -6.88 26.17
C ALA A 171 2.40 -7.45 24.76
N THR A 172 3.24 -8.36 24.28
CA THR A 172 3.10 -8.99 22.95
C THR A 172 1.75 -9.69 22.75
N THR A 173 1.18 -10.27 23.82
CA THR A 173 -0.16 -10.89 23.79
C THR A 173 -1.26 -9.85 23.55
N ARG A 174 -1.17 -8.68 24.20
CA ARG A 174 -2.08 -7.55 23.98
C ARG A 174 -1.99 -7.05 22.55
N PHE A 175 -0.76 -6.89 22.04
CA PHE A 175 -0.52 -6.46 20.67
C PHE A 175 -1.13 -7.44 19.65
N ASN A 176 -0.86 -8.73 19.78
CA ASN A 176 -1.39 -9.73 18.85
C ASN A 176 -2.92 -9.78 18.84
N ARG A 177 -3.56 -9.71 20.01
CA ARG A 177 -5.04 -9.62 20.10
C ARG A 177 -5.58 -8.37 19.42
N LYS A 178 -4.91 -7.23 19.56
CA LYS A 178 -5.31 -5.98 18.91
C LYS A 178 -5.11 -6.05 17.39
N LEU A 179 -4.01 -6.66 16.93
CA LEU A 179 -3.73 -6.92 15.52
C LEU A 179 -4.84 -7.80 14.91
N ASP A 180 -5.25 -8.87 15.58
CA ASP A 180 -6.36 -9.73 15.15
C ASP A 180 -7.64 -8.92 14.96
N ASN A 181 -8.00 -8.10 15.95
CA ASN A 181 -9.19 -7.25 15.89
C ASN A 181 -9.15 -6.23 14.75
N VAL A 182 -7.98 -5.65 14.46
CA VAL A 182 -7.79 -4.71 13.35
C VAL A 182 -7.95 -5.43 12.01
N CYS A 183 -7.29 -6.58 11.82
CA CYS A 183 -7.41 -7.37 10.60
C CYS A 183 -8.85 -7.84 10.36
N ASP A 184 -9.55 -8.30 11.39
CA ASP A 184 -10.96 -8.70 11.30
C ASP A 184 -11.88 -7.53 10.94
N LYS A 185 -11.59 -6.32 11.45
CA LYS A 185 -12.38 -5.13 11.14
C LYS A 185 -12.25 -4.75 9.67
N LEU A 186 -11.04 -4.79 9.14
CA LEU A 186 -10.77 -4.50 7.73
C LEU A 186 -11.27 -5.62 6.80
N ASP A 187 -11.20 -6.88 7.20
CA ASP A 187 -11.77 -7.99 6.43
C ASP A 187 -13.29 -7.85 6.25
N ARG A 188 -14.01 -7.43 7.29
CA ARG A 188 -15.47 -7.21 7.23
C ARG A 188 -15.90 -6.15 6.23
N ILE A 189 -15.03 -5.22 5.86
CA ILE A 189 -15.32 -4.22 4.81
C ILE A 189 -14.76 -4.63 3.45
N GLY A 190 -14.30 -5.87 3.29
CA GLY A 190 -13.85 -6.43 2.03
C GLY A 190 -12.36 -6.27 1.74
N VAL A 191 -11.53 -5.87 2.72
CA VAL A 191 -10.07 -5.88 2.52
C VAL A 191 -9.58 -7.32 2.46
N LYS A 192 -9.21 -7.77 1.26
CA LYS A 192 -8.74 -9.13 1.03
C LYS A 192 -7.39 -9.39 1.72
N GLY A 193 -7.08 -10.67 1.94
CA GLY A 193 -5.76 -11.14 2.42
C GLY A 193 -5.45 -10.88 3.90
N LEU A 194 -6.36 -10.25 4.65
CA LEU A 194 -6.18 -10.00 6.09
C LEU A 194 -6.61 -11.17 6.97
N ARG A 195 -7.39 -12.11 6.41
CA ARG A 195 -7.64 -13.42 7.00
C ARG A 195 -6.82 -14.49 6.30
N GLY A 196 -6.04 -15.21 7.10
CA GLY A 196 -5.35 -16.41 6.63
C GLY A 196 -6.36 -17.54 6.43
N GLY A 197 -6.32 -18.20 5.28
CA GLY A 197 -6.84 -19.57 5.19
C GLY A 197 -6.02 -20.52 6.10
N PRO A 198 -6.50 -21.76 6.35
CA PRO A 198 -5.76 -22.74 7.14
C PRO A 198 -4.33 -22.91 6.58
N GLY A 199 -3.32 -22.48 7.35
CA GLY A 199 -1.89 -22.58 6.97
C GLY A 199 -1.20 -21.27 6.57
N ALA A 200 -1.90 -20.13 6.48
CA ALA A 200 -1.26 -18.85 6.17
C ALA A 200 -0.52 -18.26 7.39
N LEU A 201 0.80 -18.04 7.24
CA LEU A 201 1.68 -17.51 8.28
C LEU A 201 1.24 -16.10 8.76
N ALA A 202 1.36 -15.84 10.07
CA ALA A 202 1.11 -14.55 10.69
C ALA A 202 2.01 -13.40 10.18
N THR A 203 3.08 -13.71 9.44
CA THR A 203 3.89 -12.71 8.74
C THR A 203 3.15 -12.13 7.54
N ASN A 204 2.40 -12.95 6.79
CA ASN A 204 1.68 -12.51 5.60
C ASN A 204 0.55 -11.52 5.94
N ARG A 205 -0.15 -11.71 7.06
CA ARG A 205 -1.22 -10.78 7.48
C ARG A 205 -0.70 -9.41 7.92
N ARG A 206 0.50 -9.35 8.54
CA ARG A 206 1.13 -8.08 8.97
C ARG A 206 1.62 -7.30 7.76
N ALA A 207 2.29 -7.99 6.85
CA ALA A 207 2.63 -7.46 5.54
C ALA A 207 1.41 -6.89 4.85
N ARG A 208 0.35 -7.68 4.77
CA ARG A 208 -0.87 -7.25 4.13
C ARG A 208 -1.54 -6.05 4.81
N LEU A 209 -1.53 -5.99 6.14
CA LEU A 209 -2.03 -4.83 6.89
C LEU A 209 -1.24 -3.57 6.58
N VAL A 210 0.10 -3.65 6.58
CA VAL A 210 0.98 -2.51 6.29
C VAL A 210 0.81 -2.06 4.84
N GLU A 211 0.81 -2.99 3.87
CA GLU A 211 0.56 -2.69 2.46
C GLU A 211 -0.75 -1.93 2.28
N TYR A 212 -1.84 -2.44 2.86
CA TYR A 212 -3.14 -1.79 2.80
C TYR A 212 -3.08 -0.41 3.45
N ALA A 213 -2.53 -0.30 4.66
CA ALA A 213 -2.58 0.91 5.45
C ALA A 213 -1.77 2.05 4.84
N VAL A 214 -0.61 1.74 4.24
CA VAL A 214 0.22 2.72 3.53
C VAL A 214 -0.42 3.08 2.20
N ALA A 215 -0.79 2.11 1.37
CA ALA A 215 -1.33 2.37 0.03
C ALA A 215 -2.64 3.16 0.07
N SER A 216 -3.54 2.85 1.01
CA SER A 216 -4.82 3.55 1.19
C SER A 216 -4.70 4.84 2.01
N ARG A 217 -3.49 5.20 2.47
CA ARG A 217 -3.24 6.32 3.40
C ARG A 217 -4.09 6.27 4.67
N LEU A 218 -4.43 5.06 5.12
CA LEU A 218 -5.07 4.84 6.43
C LEU A 218 -4.19 5.40 7.57
N VAL A 219 -2.87 5.31 7.39
CA VAL A 219 -1.87 5.99 8.23
C VAL A 219 -0.92 6.78 7.35
N THR A 220 -0.46 7.92 7.85
CA THR A 220 0.51 8.79 7.18
C THR A 220 1.63 9.19 8.13
N SER A 221 2.67 9.86 7.64
CA SER A 221 3.75 10.39 8.49
C SER A 221 3.24 11.34 9.58
N ALA A 222 2.10 12.02 9.35
CA ALA A 222 1.44 12.86 10.34
C ALA A 222 0.91 12.08 11.56
N ASP A 223 0.78 10.75 11.46
CA ASP A 223 0.33 9.88 12.55
C ASP A 223 1.49 9.35 13.42
N LEU A 224 2.75 9.60 13.05
CA LEU A 224 3.92 9.20 13.84
C LEU A 224 3.86 9.68 15.31
N PRO A 225 3.36 10.90 15.64
CA PRO A 225 3.23 11.33 17.04
C PRO A 225 2.33 10.43 17.90
N LEU A 226 1.44 9.61 17.30
CA LEU A 226 0.60 8.66 18.05
C LEU A 226 1.44 7.63 18.81
N LEU A 227 2.65 7.31 18.34
CA LEU A 227 3.52 6.33 18.97
C LEU A 227 4.05 6.77 20.34
N ASP A 228 3.98 8.06 20.63
CA ASP A 228 4.52 8.65 21.87
C ASP A 228 3.39 9.08 22.83
N LEU A 229 2.12 8.91 22.42
CA LEU A 229 0.97 9.10 23.29
C LEU A 229 0.86 7.96 24.29
N ALA A 230 0.68 8.31 25.56
CA ALA A 230 0.31 7.34 26.59
C ALA A 230 -1.00 6.67 26.19
N ASP A 231 -1.01 5.35 26.23
CA ASP A 231 -2.17 4.56 25.83
C ASP A 231 -3.23 4.59 26.94
N ASP A 232 -4.30 5.36 26.71
CA ASP A 232 -5.50 5.37 27.54
C ASP A 232 -6.29 4.07 27.31
N GLY A 233 -5.81 2.95 27.89
CA GLY A 233 -6.58 1.73 28.21
C GLY A 233 -7.30 1.01 27.08
#